data_AF-A0A1Y3PFB9-F1
#
_entry.id   AF-A0A1Y3PFB9-F1
#
_cell.length_a   1.000
_cell.length_b   1.000
_cell.length_c   1.000
_cell.angle_alpha   90.00
_cell.angle_beta   90.00
_cell.angle_gamma   90.00
#
_symmetry.space_group_name_H-M   'P 1'
#
loop_
_entity.id
_entity.type
_entity.pdbx_description
1 polymer ?
#
loop_
_entity_poly.entity_id
_entity_poly.type
_entity_poly.pdbx_seq_one_letter_code
_entity_poly.pdbx_strand_id
1 'polypeptide(L)'
;MGLHYRAWTIQLKAESPLMIGGHRLDNNRYASLDYIPHHVLQAAFARAILETHEHYSLDKHTNDKLYYIDPNHQEITDDGCHPQWQPWFRVFPQLCFNDARPMGRTLYTPTTFACKHSSSHPLRETLLERYLSRNQRSQLAQFKCPVCQGRLERKNGWRMPSDEKLYYRKITRVGLDERRLVSRDEHLYTLSVLEPYRLIDPENGQAEPLYFYGTVYAPQEADLSLDEAIIHVGAYLTSGFGRMRIRVTPADTTNRRQAAFERWRQWQEQAGNSSVAIQLLSDVELPLVCAVDNKYQTREQWLAFYTQLLRQCSGLPENVTVEAAYLNSFQRRYVHNGPQFRRADKLTTLLQQGSVFILNGPKAALEPWLDEAIQCGMPWQADDIQRRLSLDILSGEAEPSQKGGNTVESGRV
;
A
#
# COMPACT_ATOMS: atom_id res chain seq x y z
N MET A 1 -26.27 6.82 -12.81
CA MET A 1 -26.46 6.66 -11.36
C MET A 1 -25.09 6.46 -10.75
N GLY A 2 -24.63 7.35 -9.88
CA GLY A 2 -23.34 7.17 -9.22
C GLY A 2 -23.44 5.98 -8.27
N LEU A 3 -22.59 4.97 -8.46
CA LEU A 3 -22.48 3.88 -7.48
C LEU A 3 -21.89 4.50 -6.20
N HIS A 4 -22.65 4.46 -5.12
CA HIS A 4 -22.14 4.84 -3.80
C HIS A 4 -21.31 3.70 -3.24
N TYR A 5 -20.14 4.00 -2.70
CA TYR A 5 -19.24 3.00 -2.13
C TYR A 5 -19.13 3.20 -0.61
N ARG A 6 -18.89 2.09 0.10
CA ARG A 6 -18.58 2.05 1.52
C ARG A 6 -17.21 1.44 1.72
N ALA A 7 -16.44 2.02 2.65
CA ALA A 7 -15.16 1.48 3.08
C ALA A 7 -15.31 0.40 4.17
N TRP A 8 -14.50 -0.63 4.06
CA TRP A 8 -14.39 -1.74 5.01
C TRP A 8 -12.93 -1.91 5.43
N THR A 9 -12.69 -2.06 6.72
CA THR A 9 -11.35 -2.32 7.28
C THR A 9 -11.06 -3.81 7.22
N ILE A 10 -9.94 -4.18 6.60
CA ILE A 10 -9.43 -5.55 6.58
C ILE A 10 -8.30 -5.64 7.60
N GLN A 11 -8.47 -6.49 8.63
CA GLN A 11 -7.41 -6.86 9.55
C GLN A 11 -6.94 -8.28 9.22
N LEU A 12 -5.64 -8.46 8.95
CA LEU A 12 -5.03 -9.76 8.68
C LEU A 12 -3.99 -10.08 9.76
N LYS A 13 -4.20 -11.15 10.53
CA LYS A 13 -3.24 -11.69 11.48
C LYS A 13 -2.41 -12.77 10.79
N ALA A 14 -1.09 -12.63 10.78
CA ALA A 14 -0.20 -13.66 10.25
C ALA A 14 -0.19 -14.89 11.17
N GLU A 15 -0.46 -16.08 10.63
CA GLU A 15 -0.38 -17.36 11.37
C GLU A 15 0.83 -18.20 10.95
N SER A 16 1.50 -17.82 9.86
CA SER A 16 2.69 -18.49 9.33
C SER A 16 3.64 -17.46 8.70
N PRO A 17 4.91 -17.80 8.48
CA PRO A 17 5.83 -16.94 7.75
C PRO A 17 5.26 -16.53 6.39
N LEU A 18 5.52 -15.30 5.98
CA LEU A 18 4.96 -14.70 4.77
C LEU A 18 6.05 -14.52 3.72
N MET A 19 5.71 -14.87 2.48
CA MET A 19 6.52 -14.56 1.31
C MET A 19 5.72 -13.67 0.36
N ILE A 20 5.75 -12.36 0.59
CA ILE A 20 4.91 -11.41 -0.12
C ILE A 20 5.67 -10.87 -1.34
N GLY A 21 5.12 -11.05 -2.54
CA GLY A 21 5.61 -10.39 -3.76
C GLY A 21 7.05 -10.75 -4.16
N GLY A 22 7.55 -11.94 -3.80
CA GLY A 22 8.97 -12.34 -3.87
C GLY A 22 9.81 -11.73 -4.98
N HIS A 23 10.41 -10.58 -4.69
CA HIS A 23 11.31 -9.89 -5.60
C HIS A 23 12.64 -10.62 -5.61
N ARG A 24 13.10 -11.02 -6.81
CA ARG A 24 14.46 -11.52 -6.99
C ARG A 24 15.41 -10.34 -6.81
N LEU A 25 16.17 -10.34 -5.72
CA LEU A 25 17.09 -9.24 -5.39
C LEU A 25 18.32 -9.31 -6.29
N ASP A 26 19.02 -10.45 -6.27
CA ASP A 26 20.16 -10.83 -7.11
C ASP A 26 20.51 -12.31 -6.77
N ASN A 27 21.12 -13.08 -7.68
CA ASN A 27 21.71 -14.41 -7.42
C ASN A 27 20.87 -15.35 -6.51
N ASN A 28 19.73 -15.82 -7.00
CA ASN A 28 18.83 -16.79 -6.34
C ASN A 28 18.35 -16.39 -4.93
N ARG A 29 18.33 -15.09 -4.62
CA ARG A 29 17.73 -14.56 -3.38
C ARG A 29 16.39 -13.90 -3.68
N TYR A 30 15.37 -14.33 -2.95
CA TYR A 30 14.04 -13.73 -2.97
C TYR A 30 13.78 -13.09 -1.63
N ALA A 31 13.21 -11.88 -1.62
CA ALA A 31 12.79 -11.23 -0.38
C ALA A 31 11.29 -10.95 -0.38
N SER A 32 10.66 -11.19 0.77
CA SER A 32 9.31 -10.74 1.04
C SER A 32 9.26 -9.22 1.13
N LEU A 33 8.19 -8.63 0.61
CA LEU A 33 7.79 -7.27 0.93
C LEU A 33 7.43 -7.13 2.42
N ASP A 34 7.43 -5.89 2.90
CA ASP A 34 7.04 -5.46 4.24
C ASP A 34 5.54 -5.08 4.35
N TYR A 35 4.81 -5.09 3.23
CA TYR A 35 3.36 -4.89 3.15
C TYR A 35 2.75 -5.89 2.17
N ILE A 36 1.41 -6.00 2.18
CA ILE A 36 0.65 -6.81 1.22
C ILE A 36 0.07 -5.87 0.16
N PRO A 37 0.56 -5.91 -1.09
CA PRO A 37 -0.01 -5.11 -2.16
C PRO A 37 -1.48 -5.46 -2.41
N HIS A 38 -2.29 -4.48 -2.80
CA HIS A 38 -3.72 -4.65 -3.08
C HIS A 38 -4.03 -5.78 -4.07
N HIS A 39 -3.24 -5.93 -5.13
CA HIS A 39 -3.43 -7.01 -6.12
C HIS A 39 -3.14 -8.40 -5.53
N VAL A 40 -2.19 -8.51 -4.60
CA VAL A 40 -1.92 -9.75 -3.86
C VAL A 40 -3.08 -10.04 -2.91
N LEU A 41 -3.63 -9.01 -2.27
CA LEU A 41 -4.78 -9.13 -1.39
C LEU A 41 -6.04 -9.57 -2.16
N GLN A 42 -6.35 -8.90 -3.27
CA GLN A 42 -7.46 -9.26 -4.17
C GLN A 42 -7.34 -10.71 -4.64
N ALA A 43 -6.16 -11.12 -5.12
CA ALA A 43 -5.92 -12.51 -5.53
C ALA A 43 -6.09 -13.51 -4.37
N ALA A 44 -5.73 -13.14 -3.14
CA ALA A 44 -5.92 -13.99 -1.97
C ALA A 44 -7.40 -14.17 -1.61
N PHE A 45 -8.20 -13.11 -1.70
CA PHE A 45 -9.66 -13.20 -1.51
C PHE A 45 -10.31 -14.02 -2.64
N ALA A 46 -9.98 -13.75 -3.91
CA ALA A 46 -10.47 -14.55 -5.03
C ALA A 46 -10.19 -16.04 -4.83
N ARG A 47 -8.94 -16.37 -4.44
CA ARG A 47 -8.53 -17.74 -4.14
C ARG A 47 -9.37 -18.35 -3.01
N ALA A 48 -9.54 -17.64 -1.90
CA ALA A 48 -10.29 -18.16 -0.75
C ALA A 48 -11.75 -18.45 -1.10
N ILE A 49 -12.37 -17.60 -1.92
CA ILE A 49 -13.72 -17.81 -2.44
C ILE A 49 -13.75 -19.07 -3.31
N LEU A 50 -12.84 -19.17 -4.29
CA LEU A 50 -12.78 -20.29 -5.24
C LEU A 50 -12.40 -21.63 -4.60
N GLU A 51 -11.50 -21.65 -3.61
CA GLU A 51 -11.10 -22.86 -2.86
C GLU A 51 -12.26 -23.47 -2.08
N THR A 52 -13.26 -22.67 -1.72
CA THR A 52 -14.45 -23.11 -0.98
C THR A 52 -15.68 -23.30 -1.85
N HIS A 53 -15.54 -23.13 -3.16
CA HIS A 53 -16.64 -23.21 -4.10
C HIS A 53 -16.88 -24.66 -4.54
N GLU A 54 -18.11 -25.17 -4.38
CA GLU A 54 -18.43 -26.59 -4.55
C GLU A 54 -18.11 -27.14 -5.94
N HIS A 55 -18.42 -26.36 -6.98
CA HIS A 55 -18.28 -26.79 -8.37
C HIS A 55 -16.94 -26.41 -9.01
N TYR A 56 -16.05 -25.72 -8.29
CA TYR A 56 -14.77 -25.26 -8.81
C TYR A 56 -13.64 -26.15 -8.31
N SER A 57 -12.90 -26.78 -9.21
CA SER A 57 -11.72 -27.58 -8.87
C SER A 57 -10.46 -26.91 -9.39
N LEU A 58 -9.59 -26.49 -8.46
CA LEU A 58 -8.28 -25.91 -8.78
C LEU A 58 -7.40 -26.86 -9.59
N ASP A 59 -7.52 -28.17 -9.36
CA ASP A 59 -6.71 -29.18 -10.06
C ASP A 59 -7.00 -29.23 -11.56
N LYS A 60 -8.28 -29.03 -11.93
CA LYS A 60 -8.73 -28.99 -13.34
C LYS A 60 -8.21 -27.75 -14.08
N HIS A 61 -7.91 -26.67 -13.37
CA HIS A 61 -7.52 -25.37 -13.92
C HIS A 61 -6.03 -25.02 -13.65
N THR A 62 -5.19 -26.02 -13.41
CA THR A 62 -3.78 -25.88 -12.99
C THR A 62 -2.88 -25.08 -13.95
N ASN A 63 -3.20 -25.08 -15.25
CA ASN A 63 -2.44 -24.34 -16.28
C ASN A 63 -2.93 -22.90 -16.49
N ASP A 64 -4.18 -22.61 -16.14
CA ASP A 64 -4.84 -21.31 -16.28
C ASP A 64 -5.26 -20.81 -14.90
N LYS A 65 -4.27 -20.52 -14.04
CA LYS A 65 -4.51 -20.05 -12.67
C LYS A 65 -5.27 -18.71 -12.66
N LEU A 66 -6.58 -18.77 -12.73
CA LEU A 66 -7.49 -17.65 -12.57
C LEU A 66 -7.64 -17.37 -11.08
N TYR A 67 -6.69 -16.63 -10.49
CA TYR A 67 -6.93 -15.99 -9.19
C TYR A 67 -7.77 -14.71 -9.37
N TYR A 68 -8.85 -14.84 -10.15
CA TYR A 68 -9.81 -13.79 -10.50
C TYR A 68 -11.18 -14.45 -10.60
N ILE A 69 -12.21 -13.75 -10.11
CA ILE A 69 -13.60 -14.19 -10.22
C ILE A 69 -14.17 -13.54 -11.49
N ASP A 70 -14.36 -14.35 -12.53
CA ASP A 70 -15.07 -13.95 -13.74
C ASP A 70 -16.56 -14.26 -13.58
N PRO A 71 -17.45 -13.24 -13.52
CA PRO A 71 -18.89 -13.46 -13.43
C PRO A 71 -19.48 -14.23 -14.62
N ASN A 72 -18.79 -14.29 -15.76
CA ASN A 72 -19.26 -14.98 -16.96
C ASN A 72 -18.80 -16.44 -17.04
N HIS A 73 -18.04 -16.92 -16.05
CA HIS A 73 -17.54 -18.28 -16.05
C HIS A 73 -18.66 -19.27 -15.73
N GLN A 74 -18.92 -20.23 -16.62
CA GLN A 74 -20.07 -21.14 -16.51
C GLN A 74 -20.06 -22.02 -15.25
N GLU A 75 -18.89 -22.34 -14.71
CA GLU A 75 -18.74 -23.16 -13.51
C GLU A 75 -18.72 -22.37 -12.18
N ILE A 76 -18.59 -21.03 -12.25
CA ILE A 76 -18.43 -20.19 -11.06
C ILE A 76 -19.73 -19.40 -10.88
N THR A 77 -20.61 -19.90 -10.02
CA THR A 77 -21.95 -19.36 -9.79
C THR A 77 -22.17 -19.03 -8.32
N ASP A 78 -23.16 -18.19 -8.02
CA ASP A 78 -23.47 -17.82 -6.63
C ASP A 78 -23.91 -19.04 -5.78
N ASP A 79 -24.61 -20.00 -6.41
CA ASP A 79 -25.14 -21.20 -5.76
C ASP A 79 -24.04 -22.14 -5.24
N GLY A 80 -22.89 -22.19 -5.91
CA GLY A 80 -21.75 -23.01 -5.50
C GLY A 80 -20.84 -22.35 -4.47
N CYS A 81 -21.09 -21.09 -4.12
CA CYS A 81 -20.25 -20.31 -3.22
C CYS A 81 -20.60 -20.58 -1.75
N HIS A 82 -19.58 -20.85 -0.92
CA HIS A 82 -19.77 -21.04 0.51
C HIS A 82 -20.46 -19.80 1.15
N PRO A 83 -21.44 -19.96 2.07
CA PRO A 83 -22.30 -18.87 2.53
C PRO A 83 -21.56 -17.61 3.02
N GLN A 84 -20.44 -17.78 3.74
CA GLN A 84 -19.64 -16.65 4.24
C GLN A 84 -19.04 -15.77 3.13
N TRP A 85 -18.85 -16.33 1.93
CA TRP A 85 -18.21 -15.68 0.79
C TRP A 85 -19.20 -15.18 -0.26
N GLN A 86 -20.48 -15.57 -0.18
CA GLN A 86 -21.52 -15.13 -1.13
C GLN A 86 -21.62 -13.60 -1.27
N PRO A 87 -21.61 -12.81 -0.18
CA PRO A 87 -21.64 -11.35 -0.31
C PRO A 87 -20.44 -10.80 -1.06
N TRP A 88 -19.26 -11.37 -0.82
CA TRP A 88 -18.01 -10.99 -1.51
C TRP A 88 -18.04 -11.37 -2.98
N PHE A 89 -18.52 -12.57 -3.29
CA PHE A 89 -18.62 -13.10 -4.64
C PHE A 89 -19.45 -12.20 -5.55
N ARG A 90 -20.66 -11.82 -5.11
CA ARG A 90 -21.63 -11.03 -5.88
C ARG A 90 -21.11 -9.66 -6.32
N VAL A 91 -20.27 -9.03 -5.50
CA VAL A 91 -19.71 -7.71 -5.79
C VAL A 91 -18.22 -7.73 -6.13
N PHE A 92 -17.60 -8.92 -6.25
CA PHE A 92 -16.15 -9.06 -6.38
C PHE A 92 -15.51 -8.19 -7.47
N PRO A 93 -16.07 -8.10 -8.69
CA PRO A 93 -15.49 -7.27 -9.77
C PRO A 93 -15.50 -5.77 -9.47
N GLN A 94 -16.34 -5.34 -8.53
CA GLN A 94 -16.51 -3.95 -8.12
C GLN A 94 -15.65 -3.62 -6.88
N LEU A 95 -15.07 -4.63 -6.24
CA LEU A 95 -14.24 -4.44 -5.05
C LEU A 95 -12.93 -3.77 -5.41
N CYS A 96 -12.60 -2.73 -4.65
CA CYS A 96 -11.35 -2.01 -4.81
C CYS A 96 -10.53 -2.13 -3.53
N PHE A 97 -9.39 -2.82 -3.62
CA PHE A 97 -8.51 -3.05 -2.48
C PHE A 97 -7.43 -1.97 -2.39
N ASN A 98 -7.07 -1.62 -1.16
CA ASN A 98 -5.83 -0.92 -0.84
C ASN A 98 -4.75 -1.90 -0.39
N ASP A 99 -3.51 -1.42 -0.40
CA ASP A 99 -2.39 -2.12 0.21
C ASP A 99 -2.64 -2.32 1.71
N ALA A 100 -2.39 -3.53 2.23
CA ALA A 100 -2.48 -3.81 3.64
C ALA A 100 -1.12 -3.61 4.32
N ARG A 101 -1.13 -2.74 5.34
CA ARG A 101 0.07 -2.16 5.96
C ARG A 101 0.41 -2.86 7.27
N PRO A 102 1.69 -3.09 7.57
CA PRO A 102 2.08 -3.69 8.83
C PRO A 102 1.63 -2.79 9.99
N MET A 103 0.92 -3.37 10.94
CA MET A 103 0.45 -2.72 12.17
C MET A 103 -0.34 -1.42 11.93
N GLY A 104 -0.93 -1.25 10.75
CA GLY A 104 -1.68 -0.04 10.39
C GLY A 104 -0.82 1.22 10.28
N ARG A 105 0.50 1.07 10.24
CA ARG A 105 1.45 2.19 10.20
C ARG A 105 1.43 2.89 8.86
N THR A 106 1.87 4.14 8.83
CA THR A 106 2.06 4.92 7.61
C THR A 106 3.51 4.86 7.15
N LEU A 107 3.75 5.06 5.85
CA LEU A 107 5.10 5.18 5.32
C LEU A 107 5.71 6.54 5.63
N TYR A 108 7.03 6.58 5.75
CA TYR A 108 7.77 7.83 5.63
C TYR A 108 7.53 8.43 4.23
N THR A 109 7.17 9.71 4.20
CA THR A 109 7.06 10.47 2.95
C THR A 109 8.47 10.76 2.42
N PRO A 110 8.63 11.10 1.13
CA PRO A 110 9.90 11.57 0.58
C PRO A 110 10.48 12.83 1.25
N THR A 111 9.69 13.45 2.12
CA THR A 111 9.97 14.69 2.82
C THR A 111 10.19 14.48 4.33
N THR A 112 10.08 13.25 4.84
CA THR A 112 10.45 12.92 6.22
C THR A 112 11.96 12.66 6.36
N PHE A 113 12.59 13.35 7.32
CA PHE A 113 14.02 13.26 7.63
C PHE A 113 14.26 12.95 9.12
N ALA A 114 15.41 12.36 9.44
CA ALA A 114 15.89 12.21 10.81
C ALA A 114 17.31 12.77 10.95
N CYS A 115 17.73 13.03 12.18
CA CYS A 115 19.11 13.41 12.45
C CYS A 115 20.07 12.24 12.16
N LYS A 116 21.17 12.51 11.45
CA LYS A 116 22.23 11.53 11.21
C LYS A 116 22.99 11.16 12.49
N HIS A 117 23.12 12.11 13.42
CA HIS A 117 23.98 11.96 14.60
C HIS A 117 23.28 11.31 15.79
N SER A 118 21.95 11.37 15.86
CA SER A 118 21.19 10.75 16.93
C SER A 118 19.82 10.29 16.44
N SER A 119 19.50 9.02 16.64
CA SER A 119 18.16 8.47 16.42
C SER A 119 17.14 8.93 17.45
N SER A 120 17.57 9.48 18.60
CA SER A 120 16.68 10.00 19.64
C SER A 120 16.10 11.38 19.32
N HIS A 121 16.68 12.09 18.33
CA HIS A 121 16.14 13.37 17.89
C HIS A 121 14.83 13.17 17.14
N PRO A 122 13.87 14.11 17.26
CA PRO A 122 12.60 14.02 16.57
C PRO A 122 12.80 13.96 15.06
N LEU A 123 11.91 13.22 14.41
CA LEU A 123 11.77 13.27 12.97
C LEU A 123 11.36 14.67 12.54
N ARG A 124 11.85 15.11 11.38
CA ARG A 124 11.49 16.38 10.77
C ARG A 124 10.73 16.11 9.48
N GLU A 125 9.48 16.54 9.43
CA GLU A 125 8.74 16.64 8.17
C GLU A 125 9.12 17.94 7.49
N THR A 126 9.58 17.86 6.24
CA THR A 126 10.13 19.01 5.50
C THR A 126 9.26 19.40 4.32
N LEU A 127 8.08 18.79 4.16
CA LEU A 127 7.17 19.01 3.05
C LEU A 127 6.82 20.49 2.90
N LEU A 128 6.35 21.11 3.98
CA LEU A 128 5.94 22.52 4.00
C LEU A 128 7.11 23.44 3.65
N GLU A 129 8.25 23.30 4.32
CA GLU A 129 9.45 24.13 4.07
C GLU A 129 9.94 24.01 2.63
N ARG A 130 9.92 22.79 2.07
CA ARG A 130 10.26 22.53 0.66
C ARG A 130 9.28 23.19 -0.28
N TYR A 131 7.99 23.17 0.05
CA TYR A 131 6.96 23.81 -0.75
C TYR A 131 7.14 25.34 -0.74
N LEU A 132 7.24 25.95 0.45
CA LEU A 132 7.41 27.39 0.61
C LEU A 132 8.69 27.92 -0.04
N SER A 133 9.84 27.27 0.19
CA SER A 133 11.10 27.71 -0.43
C SER A 133 11.08 27.61 -1.96
N ARG A 134 10.39 26.61 -2.53
CA ARG A 134 10.29 26.44 -3.98
C ARG A 134 9.31 27.41 -4.64
N ASN A 135 8.18 27.67 -4.01
CA ASN A 135 7.06 28.39 -4.63
C ASN A 135 6.91 29.85 -4.16
N GLN A 136 7.32 30.18 -2.94
CA GLN A 136 7.16 31.53 -2.37
C GLN A 136 8.47 32.32 -2.29
N ARG A 137 9.59 31.75 -2.76
CA ARG A 137 10.94 32.36 -2.70
C ARG A 137 11.27 32.92 -1.30
N SER A 138 10.72 32.31 -0.25
CA SER A 138 11.04 32.64 1.13
C SER A 138 12.44 32.14 1.48
N GLN A 139 12.96 32.54 2.66
CA GLN A 139 14.31 32.21 3.12
C GLN A 139 14.67 30.74 2.88
N LEU A 140 15.92 30.49 2.45
CA LEU A 140 16.44 29.14 2.21
C LEU A 140 16.11 28.22 3.37
N ALA A 141 15.28 27.20 3.12
CA ALA A 141 14.94 26.21 4.13
C ALA A 141 16.22 25.59 4.69
N GLN A 142 16.49 25.82 5.98
CA GLN A 142 17.66 25.25 6.63
C GLN A 142 17.37 23.79 6.98
N PHE A 143 17.84 22.85 6.16
CA PHE A 143 17.70 21.40 6.37
C PHE A 143 18.66 20.85 7.45
N LYS A 144 18.60 21.43 8.66
CA LYS A 144 19.39 21.03 9.83
C LYS A 144 18.55 20.37 10.91
N CYS A 145 19.12 19.50 11.72
CA CYS A 145 18.41 18.95 12.86
C CYS A 145 17.99 20.08 13.83
N PRO A 146 16.73 20.14 14.29
CA PRO A 146 16.29 21.21 15.20
C PRO A 146 17.00 21.16 16.56
N VAL A 147 17.48 19.98 16.98
CA VAL A 147 18.14 19.79 18.28
C VAL A 147 19.64 20.09 18.21
N CYS A 148 20.38 19.41 17.34
CA CYS A 148 21.85 19.53 17.30
C CYS A 148 22.40 20.34 16.13
N GLN A 149 21.53 20.90 15.27
CA GLN A 149 21.92 21.61 14.04
C GLN A 149 22.75 20.79 13.04
N GLY A 150 22.88 19.48 13.27
CA GLY A 150 23.60 18.56 12.41
C GLY A 150 22.86 18.17 11.14
N ARG A 151 23.49 17.30 10.34
CA ARG A 151 22.95 16.83 9.05
C ARG A 151 21.69 15.98 9.25
N LEU A 152 20.69 16.23 8.41
CA LEU A 152 19.51 15.39 8.27
C LEU A 152 19.71 14.34 7.17
N GLU A 153 19.19 13.14 7.39
CA GLU A 153 19.12 12.06 6.42
C GLU A 153 17.67 11.64 6.21
N ARG A 154 17.33 11.34 4.96
CA ARG A 154 16.00 10.92 4.58
C ARG A 154 15.68 9.59 5.24
N LYS A 155 14.47 9.45 5.79
CA LYS A 155 13.97 8.17 6.29
C LYS A 155 13.06 7.51 5.26
N ASN A 156 13.14 6.19 5.19
CA ASN A 156 12.38 5.33 4.30
C ASN A 156 11.78 4.16 5.11
N GLY A 157 10.78 3.49 4.56
CA GLY A 157 10.05 2.41 5.23
C GLY A 157 8.88 2.91 6.08
N TRP A 158 8.40 2.05 6.97
CA TRP A 158 7.25 2.33 7.83
C TRP A 158 7.63 3.19 9.04
N ARG A 159 6.72 4.06 9.47
CA ARG A 159 6.80 4.84 10.71
C ARG A 159 6.60 3.93 11.91
N MET A 160 7.64 3.14 12.22
CA MET A 160 7.73 2.30 13.41
C MET A 160 8.39 3.09 14.55
N PRO A 161 7.99 2.90 15.81
CA PRO A 161 8.81 3.27 16.97
C PRO A 161 10.23 2.70 16.84
N SER A 162 11.24 3.38 17.40
CA SER A 162 12.67 3.13 17.15
C SER A 162 13.11 1.68 17.36
N ASP A 163 12.43 0.97 18.25
CA ASP A 163 12.81 -0.37 18.71
C ASP A 163 11.98 -1.46 18.01
N GLU A 164 10.91 -1.07 17.31
CA GLU A 164 10.04 -2.01 16.60
C GLU A 164 10.58 -2.27 15.18
N LYS A 165 10.75 -3.55 14.83
CA LYS A 165 11.18 -3.95 13.50
C LYS A 165 10.41 -5.17 13.03
N LEU A 166 10.17 -5.21 11.73
CA LEU A 166 9.75 -6.43 11.05
C LEU A 166 10.91 -7.41 11.01
N TYR A 167 10.66 -8.65 11.41
CA TYR A 167 11.70 -9.67 11.51
C TYR A 167 11.64 -10.63 10.32
N TYR A 168 12.80 -10.87 9.71
CA TYR A 168 12.92 -11.74 8.54
C TYR A 168 13.83 -12.91 8.85
N ARG A 169 13.39 -14.11 8.47
CA ARG A 169 14.19 -15.34 8.52
C ARG A 169 14.65 -15.71 7.12
N LYS A 170 15.91 -16.10 6.98
CA LYS A 170 16.45 -16.66 5.73
C LYS A 170 16.30 -18.17 5.73
N ILE A 171 15.64 -18.69 4.70
CA ILE A 171 15.44 -20.13 4.49
C ILE A 171 16.08 -20.49 3.15
N THR A 172 17.10 -21.33 3.19
CA THR A 172 17.74 -21.85 1.98
C THR A 172 17.12 -23.18 1.60
N ARG A 173 16.77 -23.32 0.32
CA ARG A 173 16.17 -24.53 -0.26
C ARG A 173 17.01 -24.97 -1.46
N VAL A 174 17.03 -26.27 -1.69
CA VAL A 174 17.70 -26.90 -2.83
C VAL A 174 16.63 -27.59 -3.69
N GLY A 175 16.64 -27.34 -5.00
CA GLY A 175 15.86 -28.13 -5.95
C GLY A 175 16.46 -29.52 -6.09
N LEU A 176 15.63 -30.55 -6.03
CA LEU A 176 16.06 -31.93 -6.25
C LEU A 176 15.79 -32.32 -7.70
N ASP A 177 16.73 -33.03 -8.32
CA ASP A 177 16.49 -33.76 -9.56
C ASP A 177 15.74 -35.05 -9.21
N GLU A 178 14.46 -35.13 -9.56
CA GLU A 178 13.61 -36.28 -9.22
C GLU A 178 14.12 -37.61 -9.78
N ARG A 179 14.83 -37.59 -10.91
CA ARG A 179 15.36 -38.80 -11.54
C ARG A 179 16.62 -39.29 -10.85
N ARG A 180 17.47 -38.37 -10.39
CA ARG A 180 18.79 -38.69 -9.81
C ARG A 180 18.80 -38.67 -8.29
N LEU A 181 17.77 -38.07 -7.67
CA LEU A 181 17.69 -37.80 -6.23
C LEU A 181 18.90 -37.02 -5.68
N VAL A 182 19.52 -36.20 -6.53
CA VAL A 182 20.63 -35.29 -6.16
C VAL A 182 20.20 -33.84 -6.27
N SER A 183 20.98 -32.94 -5.69
CA SER A 183 20.82 -31.50 -5.91
C SER A 183 20.85 -31.19 -7.40
N ARG A 184 19.82 -30.50 -7.89
CA ARG A 184 19.80 -29.97 -9.25
C ARG A 184 20.69 -28.73 -9.31
N ASP A 185 21.61 -28.72 -10.25
CA ASP A 185 22.53 -27.58 -10.44
C ASP A 185 21.76 -26.26 -10.62
N GLU A 186 22.28 -25.18 -10.05
CA GLU A 186 21.72 -23.82 -10.06
C GLU A 186 20.35 -23.64 -9.35
N HIS A 187 19.81 -24.69 -8.72
CA HIS A 187 18.52 -24.62 -8.01
C HIS A 187 18.66 -24.46 -6.49
N LEU A 188 19.80 -23.97 -6.02
CA LEU A 188 19.96 -23.46 -4.65
C LEU A 188 19.42 -22.03 -4.60
N TYR A 189 18.41 -21.79 -3.77
CA TYR A 189 17.84 -20.45 -3.58
C TYR A 189 17.58 -20.15 -2.11
N THR A 190 17.62 -18.86 -1.77
CA THR A 190 17.35 -18.39 -0.40
C THR A 190 16.15 -17.47 -0.41
N LEU A 191 15.17 -17.79 0.44
CA LEU A 191 13.99 -17.00 0.70
C LEU A 191 14.21 -16.20 1.98
N SER A 192 14.06 -14.88 1.92
CA SER A 192 13.98 -14.01 3.09
C SER A 192 12.50 -13.80 3.41
N VAL A 193 11.95 -14.67 4.26
CA VAL A 193 10.53 -14.68 4.63
C VAL A 193 10.29 -13.77 5.83
N LEU A 194 9.13 -13.11 5.86
CA LEU A 194 8.70 -12.27 6.97
C LEU A 194 8.07 -13.17 8.05
N GLU A 195 8.50 -13.05 9.30
CA GLU A 195 7.96 -13.87 10.39
C GLU A 195 6.55 -13.39 10.82
N PRO A 196 5.69 -14.28 11.35
CA PRO A 196 4.31 -13.96 11.71
C PRO A 196 4.17 -13.16 13.01
N TYR A 197 5.28 -12.63 13.53
CA TYR A 197 5.35 -11.83 14.73
C TYR A 197 6.32 -10.67 14.54
N ARG A 198 6.17 -9.64 15.36
CA ARG A 198 7.15 -8.56 15.51
C ARG A 198 7.78 -8.63 16.89
N LEU A 199 9.03 -8.17 16.99
CA LEU A 199 9.69 -7.98 18.28
C LEU A 199 9.30 -6.60 18.83
N ILE A 200 8.78 -6.58 20.05
CA ILE A 200 8.53 -5.35 20.81
C ILE A 200 9.81 -4.97 21.57
N ASP A 201 10.41 -5.97 22.20
CA ASP A 201 11.66 -5.85 22.94
C ASP A 201 12.63 -6.94 22.45
N PRO A 202 13.58 -6.58 21.57
CA PRO A 202 14.57 -7.52 21.07
C PRO A 202 15.51 -8.07 22.15
N GLU A 203 15.76 -7.31 23.23
CA GLU A 203 16.68 -7.73 24.30
C GLU A 203 16.06 -8.80 25.19
N ASN A 204 14.76 -8.66 25.46
CA ASN A 204 14.00 -9.62 26.27
C ASN A 204 13.27 -10.70 25.46
N GLY A 205 13.37 -10.65 24.12
CA GLY A 205 12.70 -11.61 23.23
C GLY A 205 11.17 -11.51 23.23
N GLN A 206 10.61 -10.39 23.67
CA GLN A 206 9.17 -10.20 23.71
C GLN A 206 8.63 -9.96 22.29
N ALA A 207 7.66 -10.79 21.89
CA ALA A 207 7.05 -10.75 20.57
C ALA A 207 5.52 -10.70 20.65
N GLU A 208 4.91 -10.08 19.65
CA GLU A 208 3.45 -10.12 19.44
C GLU A 208 3.10 -10.52 18.01
N PRO A 209 1.88 -11.02 17.76
CA PRO A 209 1.45 -11.39 16.41
C PRO A 209 1.54 -10.20 15.45
N LEU A 210 1.99 -10.47 14.23
CA LEU A 210 2.06 -9.46 13.18
C LEU A 210 0.68 -9.29 12.56
N TYR A 211 0.17 -8.07 12.60
CA TYR A 211 -1.07 -7.69 11.94
C TYR A 211 -0.80 -6.83 10.71
N PHE A 212 -1.64 -6.97 9.70
CA PHE A 212 -1.72 -6.08 8.56
C PHE A 212 -3.11 -5.45 8.50
N TYR A 213 -3.18 -4.19 8.11
CA TYR A 213 -4.42 -3.45 8.01
C TYR A 213 -4.57 -2.86 6.61
N GLY A 214 -5.60 -3.29 5.91
CA GLY A 214 -5.98 -2.80 4.59
C GLY A 214 -7.38 -2.18 4.63
N THR A 215 -7.81 -1.70 3.47
CA THR A 215 -9.18 -1.23 3.24
C THR A 215 -9.68 -1.84 1.95
N VAL A 216 -10.94 -2.24 1.92
CA VAL A 216 -11.65 -2.55 0.67
C VAL A 216 -12.85 -1.63 0.54
N TYR A 217 -13.07 -1.14 -0.65
CA TYR A 217 -14.25 -0.36 -1.00
C TYR A 217 -15.19 -1.23 -1.81
N ALA A 218 -16.46 -1.21 -1.44
CA ALA A 218 -17.52 -2.00 -2.05
C ALA A 218 -18.76 -1.13 -2.27
N PRO A 219 -19.73 -1.56 -3.11
CA PRO A 219 -21.04 -0.91 -3.18
C PRO A 219 -21.65 -0.76 -1.79
N GLN A 220 -22.36 0.35 -1.54
CA GLN A 220 -22.85 0.74 -0.23
C GLN A 220 -23.74 -0.32 0.43
N GLU A 221 -24.50 -1.04 -0.39
CA GLU A 221 -25.43 -2.11 -0.02
C GLU A 221 -24.75 -3.46 0.28
N ALA A 222 -23.47 -3.63 -0.07
CA ALA A 222 -22.75 -4.88 0.15
C ALA A 222 -22.35 -5.02 1.62
N ASP A 223 -22.68 -6.14 2.25
CA ASP A 223 -22.18 -6.50 3.58
C ASP A 223 -20.98 -7.45 3.44
N LEU A 224 -19.78 -6.92 3.70
CA LEU A 224 -18.53 -7.68 3.61
C LEU A 224 -18.03 -8.16 4.98
N SER A 225 -18.88 -8.14 6.00
CA SER A 225 -18.48 -8.57 7.35
C SER A 225 -17.95 -10.00 7.34
N LEU A 226 -16.74 -10.19 7.86
CA LEU A 226 -16.11 -11.50 8.03
C LEU A 226 -15.43 -11.56 9.37
N ASP A 227 -15.57 -12.67 10.08
CA ASP A 227 -14.89 -12.89 11.34
C ASP A 227 -14.12 -14.21 11.30
N GLU A 228 -12.85 -14.14 11.74
CA GLU A 228 -11.95 -15.28 11.92
C GLU A 228 -11.79 -16.23 10.70
N ALA A 229 -12.03 -15.76 9.47
CA ALA A 229 -11.81 -16.57 8.27
C ALA A 229 -10.32 -16.77 7.98
N ILE A 230 -9.96 -17.86 7.30
CA ILE A 230 -8.56 -18.15 6.92
C ILE A 230 -8.38 -17.91 5.43
N ILE A 231 -7.32 -17.20 5.06
CA ILE A 231 -6.91 -17.02 3.67
C ILE A 231 -5.40 -17.26 3.51
N HIS A 232 -4.97 -17.48 2.26
CA HIS A 232 -3.57 -17.66 1.90
C HIS A 232 -3.07 -16.51 1.01
N VAL A 233 -2.08 -15.76 1.53
CA VAL A 233 -1.55 -14.53 0.94
C VAL A 233 -0.09 -14.72 0.52
N GLY A 234 0.25 -14.28 -0.69
CA GLY A 234 1.62 -14.27 -1.20
C GLY A 234 2.00 -15.52 -2.00
N ALA A 235 3.27 -15.92 -1.88
CA ALA A 235 3.90 -16.98 -2.66
C ALA A 235 4.33 -18.17 -1.79
N TYR A 236 4.70 -19.29 -2.44
CA TYR A 236 5.16 -20.53 -1.79
C TYR A 236 4.16 -21.09 -0.78
N LEU A 237 2.87 -20.98 -1.08
CA LEU A 237 1.78 -21.39 -0.19
C LEU A 237 1.81 -22.89 0.13
N THR A 238 2.15 -23.72 -0.85
CA THR A 238 2.32 -25.18 -0.67
C THR A 238 3.50 -25.55 0.25
N SER A 239 4.42 -24.60 0.49
CA SER A 239 5.52 -24.76 1.45
C SER A 239 5.15 -24.33 2.88
N GLY A 240 3.87 -24.04 3.13
CA GLY A 240 3.35 -23.65 4.45
C GLY A 240 3.51 -22.17 4.78
N PHE A 241 3.71 -21.31 3.77
CA PHE A 241 3.77 -19.85 3.96
C PHE A 241 2.43 -19.19 3.64
N GLY A 242 2.23 -17.97 4.14
CA GLY A 242 1.15 -17.10 3.70
C GLY A 242 -0.21 -17.33 4.37
N ARG A 243 -0.34 -18.29 5.30
CA ARG A 243 -1.57 -18.50 6.07
C ARG A 243 -1.83 -17.30 6.99
N MET A 244 -3.00 -16.68 6.83
CA MET A 244 -3.45 -15.53 7.60
C MET A 244 -4.88 -15.73 8.08
N ARG A 245 -5.18 -15.21 9.26
CA ARG A 245 -6.56 -15.07 9.76
C ARG A 245 -7.06 -13.67 9.50
N ILE A 246 -8.27 -13.54 8.98
CA ILE A 246 -8.85 -12.25 8.61
C ILE A 246 -10.09 -11.91 9.42
N ARG A 247 -10.24 -10.61 9.65
CA ARG A 247 -11.46 -9.98 10.12
C ARG A 247 -11.74 -8.79 9.22
N VAL A 248 -12.98 -8.64 8.77
CA VAL A 248 -13.42 -7.51 7.96
C VAL A 248 -14.61 -6.86 8.65
N THR A 249 -14.48 -5.57 8.95
CA THR A 249 -15.49 -4.78 9.64
C THR A 249 -15.76 -3.49 8.87
N PRO A 250 -16.94 -2.87 9.02
CA PRO A 250 -17.17 -1.54 8.48
C PRO A 250 -16.11 -0.55 8.95
N ALA A 251 -15.60 0.29 8.05
CA ALA A 251 -14.66 1.33 8.42
C ALA A 251 -15.40 2.54 9.01
N ASP A 252 -14.85 3.14 10.07
CA ASP A 252 -15.28 4.45 10.56
C ASP A 252 -14.66 5.56 9.71
N THR A 253 -15.42 6.05 8.74
CA THR A 253 -14.98 7.13 7.85
C THR A 253 -15.22 8.52 8.41
N THR A 254 -16.08 8.68 9.45
CA THR A 254 -16.43 9.99 9.99
C THR A 254 -15.25 10.63 10.70
N ASN A 255 -14.59 9.88 11.60
CA ASN A 255 -13.40 10.35 12.29
C ASN A 255 -12.25 10.62 11.32
N ARG A 256 -12.09 9.75 10.32
CA ARG A 256 -11.07 9.90 9.28
C ARG A 256 -11.26 11.18 8.45
N ARG A 257 -12.51 11.47 8.05
CA ARG A 257 -12.89 12.69 7.33
C ARG A 257 -12.55 13.93 8.16
N GLN A 258 -13.02 13.99 9.40
CA GLN A 258 -12.77 15.14 10.28
C GLN A 258 -11.27 15.40 10.46
N ALA A 259 -10.48 14.36 10.74
CA ALA A 259 -9.03 14.47 10.88
C ALA A 259 -8.35 14.98 9.60
N ALA A 260 -8.76 14.49 8.42
CA ALA A 260 -8.18 14.92 7.15
C ALA A 260 -8.47 16.39 6.84
N PHE A 261 -9.71 16.84 7.06
CA PHE A 261 -10.09 18.25 6.83
C PHE A 261 -9.45 19.21 7.84
N GLU A 262 -9.21 18.77 9.07
CA GLU A 262 -8.44 19.53 10.04
C GLU A 262 -6.97 19.67 9.62
N ARG A 263 -6.35 18.59 9.13
CA ARG A 263 -5.00 18.63 8.53
C ARG A 263 -4.94 19.56 7.32
N TRP A 264 -5.97 19.58 6.48
CA TRP A 264 -6.06 20.52 5.36
C TRP A 264 -6.09 21.98 5.84
N ARG A 265 -6.92 22.28 6.85
CA ARG A 265 -7.00 23.63 7.43
C ARG A 265 -5.63 24.08 7.97
N GLN A 266 -4.97 23.23 8.75
CA GLN A 266 -3.64 23.49 9.29
C GLN A 266 -2.61 23.74 8.18
N TRP A 267 -2.65 22.91 7.12
CA TRP A 267 -1.80 23.11 5.95
C TRP A 267 -2.04 24.49 5.31
N GLN A 268 -3.29 24.89 5.08
CA GLN A 268 -3.60 26.18 4.44
C GLN A 268 -3.14 27.37 5.28
N GLU A 269 -3.32 27.31 6.60
CA GLU A 269 -2.85 28.33 7.54
C GLU A 269 -1.33 28.50 7.47
N GLN A 270 -0.60 27.38 7.48
CA GLN A 270 0.86 27.37 7.43
C GLN A 270 1.42 27.73 6.04
N ALA A 271 0.76 27.27 4.97
CA ALA A 271 1.16 27.54 3.60
C ALA A 271 0.79 28.95 3.14
N GLY A 272 -0.19 29.60 3.78
CA GLY A 272 -0.67 30.93 3.41
C GLY A 272 -1.42 30.97 2.06
N ASN A 273 -1.97 29.84 1.61
CA ASN A 273 -2.73 29.75 0.36
C ASN A 273 -3.78 28.63 0.37
N SER A 274 -4.52 28.48 -0.73
CA SER A 274 -5.62 27.51 -0.87
C SER A 274 -5.16 26.07 -1.15
N SER A 275 -3.87 25.78 -1.19
CA SER A 275 -3.37 24.47 -1.58
C SER A 275 -3.73 23.36 -0.57
N VAL A 276 -3.56 22.10 -0.98
CA VAL A 276 -3.70 20.91 -0.15
C VAL A 276 -2.60 19.92 -0.47
N ALA A 277 -1.99 19.33 0.55
CA ALA A 277 -1.05 18.22 0.39
C ALA A 277 -1.78 16.88 0.53
N ILE A 278 -1.77 16.08 -0.53
CA ILE A 278 -2.34 14.73 -0.55
C ILE A 278 -1.23 13.68 -0.66
N GLN A 279 -1.33 12.61 0.12
CA GLN A 279 -0.42 11.47 0.13
C GLN A 279 -1.11 10.25 -0.50
N LEU A 280 -0.39 9.55 -1.38
CA LEU A 280 -0.82 8.26 -1.91
C LEU A 280 -0.78 7.19 -0.83
N LEU A 281 -1.86 6.44 -0.69
CA LEU A 281 -1.97 5.35 0.28
C LEU A 281 -1.75 3.96 -0.31
N SER A 282 -1.70 3.87 -1.64
CA SER A 282 -1.43 2.66 -2.39
C SER A 282 -0.45 2.96 -3.51
N ASP A 283 0.21 1.92 -4.00
CA ASP A 283 1.00 2.02 -5.23
C ASP A 283 0.10 2.32 -6.44
N VAL A 284 0.62 3.12 -7.37
CA VAL A 284 -0.09 3.57 -8.56
C VAL A 284 0.76 3.33 -9.79
N GLU A 285 0.19 2.66 -10.79
CA GLU A 285 0.84 2.50 -12.08
C GLU A 285 0.74 3.77 -12.90
N LEU A 286 1.89 4.21 -13.41
CA LEU A 286 1.95 5.26 -14.40
C LEU A 286 1.90 4.64 -15.80
N PRO A 287 1.00 5.10 -16.68
CA PRO A 287 1.06 4.74 -18.08
C PRO A 287 2.41 5.17 -18.64
N LEU A 288 3.09 4.24 -19.33
CA LEU A 288 4.47 4.33 -19.85
C LEU A 288 4.71 5.47 -20.86
N VAL A 289 3.72 6.31 -21.12
CA VAL A 289 3.69 7.31 -22.19
C VAL A 289 4.82 8.36 -22.05
N CYS A 290 5.39 8.55 -20.86
CA CYS A 290 6.44 9.55 -20.66
C CYS A 290 7.87 9.08 -20.96
N ALA A 291 8.10 7.80 -21.28
CA ALA A 291 9.47 7.26 -21.38
C ALA A 291 10.03 7.17 -22.82
N VAL A 292 9.23 7.43 -23.85
CA VAL A 292 9.60 7.03 -25.23
C VAL A 292 10.27 8.15 -26.03
N ASP A 293 10.02 9.42 -25.69
CA ASP A 293 10.79 10.53 -26.25
C ASP A 293 11.87 10.95 -25.26
N ASN A 294 13.13 10.64 -25.54
CA ASN A 294 14.35 10.98 -24.77
C ASN A 294 14.58 12.49 -24.52
N LYS A 295 13.54 13.33 -24.59
CA LYS A 295 13.59 14.76 -24.30
C LYS A 295 13.43 14.97 -22.81
N TYR A 296 14.37 15.69 -22.22
CA TYR A 296 14.23 16.21 -20.86
C TYR A 296 12.93 17.00 -20.75
N GLN A 297 11.99 16.51 -19.94
CA GLN A 297 10.76 17.23 -19.65
C GLN A 297 11.02 18.30 -18.59
N THR A 298 10.46 19.50 -18.77
CA THR A 298 10.53 20.56 -17.78
C THR A 298 9.66 20.22 -16.56
N ARG A 299 9.85 20.94 -15.45
CA ARG A 299 9.02 20.79 -14.25
C ARG A 299 7.54 21.00 -14.60
N GLU A 300 7.22 22.05 -15.35
CA GLU A 300 5.87 22.44 -15.71
C GLU A 300 5.19 21.35 -16.54
N GLN A 301 5.94 20.68 -17.44
CA GLN A 301 5.45 19.55 -18.22
C GLN A 301 5.11 18.35 -17.33
N TRP A 302 5.97 18.03 -16.34
CA TRP A 302 5.67 16.97 -15.38
C TRP A 302 4.44 17.29 -14.51
N LEU A 303 4.32 18.54 -14.03
CA LEU A 303 3.16 18.96 -13.24
C LEU A 303 1.86 18.93 -14.05
N ALA A 304 1.90 19.35 -15.32
CA ALA A 304 0.78 19.23 -16.24
C ALA A 304 0.41 17.77 -16.50
N PHE A 305 1.41 16.91 -16.68
CA PHE A 305 1.21 15.46 -16.81
C PHE A 305 0.53 14.87 -15.58
N TYR A 306 1.03 15.14 -14.36
CA TYR A 306 0.39 14.63 -13.14
C TYR A 306 -1.01 15.20 -12.93
N THR A 307 -1.23 16.45 -13.30
CA THR A 307 -2.57 17.05 -13.29
C THR A 307 -3.51 16.28 -14.20
N GLN A 308 -3.09 16.03 -15.44
CA GLN A 308 -3.89 15.30 -16.42
C GLN A 308 -4.14 13.85 -15.98
N LEU A 309 -3.13 13.20 -15.41
CA LEU A 309 -3.22 11.85 -14.88
C LEU A 309 -4.27 11.78 -13.75
N LEU A 310 -4.20 12.68 -12.77
CA LEU A 310 -5.20 12.74 -11.69
C LEU A 310 -6.60 13.05 -12.24
N ARG A 311 -6.72 13.92 -13.25
CA ARG A 311 -8.02 14.17 -13.92
C ARG A 311 -8.59 12.92 -14.55
N GLN A 312 -7.79 12.23 -15.35
CA GLN A 312 -8.21 11.03 -16.08
C GLN A 312 -8.55 9.89 -15.13
N CYS A 313 -7.68 9.65 -14.15
CA CYS A 313 -7.84 8.49 -13.32
C CYS A 313 -8.86 8.70 -12.21
N SER A 314 -8.89 9.90 -11.61
CA SER A 314 -9.60 10.15 -10.35
C SER A 314 -10.63 11.30 -10.41
N GLY A 315 -10.91 11.83 -11.60
CA GLY A 315 -11.92 12.88 -11.79
C GLY A 315 -11.55 14.22 -11.15
N LEU A 316 -10.26 14.54 -11.02
CA LEU A 316 -9.80 15.84 -10.51
C LEU A 316 -10.50 17.00 -11.27
N PRO A 317 -11.02 18.04 -10.59
CA PRO A 317 -11.70 19.15 -11.27
C PRO A 317 -10.78 19.92 -12.25
N GLU A 318 -11.35 20.48 -13.32
CA GLU A 318 -10.57 21.17 -14.37
C GLU A 318 -9.84 22.43 -13.86
N ASN A 319 -10.38 23.09 -12.85
CA ASN A 319 -9.80 24.27 -12.21
C ASN A 319 -8.81 23.96 -11.08
N VAL A 320 -8.49 22.68 -10.87
CA VAL A 320 -7.48 22.22 -9.92
C VAL A 320 -6.25 21.74 -10.68
N THR A 321 -5.06 22.10 -10.19
CA THR A 321 -3.77 21.73 -10.78
C THR A 321 -2.80 21.20 -9.72
N VAL A 322 -1.83 20.39 -10.16
CA VAL A 322 -0.71 19.95 -9.33
C VAL A 322 0.36 21.05 -9.34
N GLU A 323 0.63 21.65 -8.18
CA GLU A 323 1.63 22.72 -8.04
C GLU A 323 3.03 22.19 -7.67
N ALA A 324 3.05 21.07 -6.96
CA ALA A 324 4.28 20.35 -6.64
C ALA A 324 4.01 18.84 -6.48
N ALA A 325 5.03 18.04 -6.73
CA ALA A 325 5.00 16.60 -6.52
C ALA A 325 6.31 16.15 -5.86
N TYR A 326 6.20 15.33 -4.82
CA TYR A 326 7.30 14.70 -4.10
C TYR A 326 7.09 13.20 -4.17
N LEU A 327 7.71 12.57 -5.16
CA LEU A 327 7.36 11.22 -5.58
C LEU A 327 8.47 10.24 -5.22
N ASN A 328 8.04 9.05 -4.86
CA ASN A 328 8.85 7.85 -4.93
C ASN A 328 8.38 7.04 -6.12
N SER A 329 9.28 6.77 -7.05
CA SER A 329 8.97 5.90 -8.16
C SER A 329 10.04 4.85 -8.33
N PHE A 330 9.62 3.69 -8.82
CA PHE A 330 10.50 2.63 -9.24
C PHE A 330 9.93 1.99 -10.50
N GLN A 331 10.81 1.37 -11.27
CA GLN A 331 10.41 0.64 -12.46
C GLN A 331 10.29 -0.84 -12.08
N ARG A 332 9.17 -1.45 -12.47
CA ARG A 332 8.91 -2.87 -12.26
C ARG A 332 8.63 -3.52 -13.61
N ARG A 333 9.26 -4.68 -13.82
CA ARG A 333 8.79 -5.61 -14.85
C ARG A 333 7.80 -6.56 -14.19
N TYR A 334 6.57 -6.57 -14.68
CA TYR A 334 5.62 -7.58 -14.25
C TYR A 334 6.09 -8.93 -14.79
N VAL A 335 6.32 -9.88 -13.88
CA VAL A 335 6.47 -11.28 -14.26
C VAL A 335 5.06 -11.84 -14.31
N HIS A 336 4.44 -11.82 -15.49
CA HIS A 336 3.19 -12.54 -15.68
C HIS A 336 3.47 -14.03 -15.56
N ASN A 337 2.79 -14.71 -14.64
CA ASN A 337 2.90 -16.16 -14.44
C ASN A 337 2.08 -16.97 -15.47
N GLY A 338 1.80 -16.41 -16.65
CA GLY A 338 1.03 -17.05 -17.70
C GLY A 338 1.89 -17.98 -18.59
N PRO A 339 1.27 -18.99 -19.25
CA PRO A 339 1.97 -19.97 -20.09
C PRO A 339 2.63 -19.37 -21.35
N GLN A 340 2.34 -18.12 -21.69
CA GLN A 340 2.94 -17.39 -22.81
C GLN A 340 4.03 -16.43 -22.34
N PHE A 341 5.14 -16.99 -21.85
CA PHE A 341 6.33 -16.23 -21.45
C PHE A 341 7.02 -15.64 -22.71
N ARG A 342 6.53 -14.51 -23.23
CA ARG A 342 7.24 -13.72 -24.25
C ARG A 342 7.99 -12.59 -23.56
N ARG A 343 9.31 -12.51 -23.81
CA ARG A 343 10.30 -11.53 -23.31
C ARG A 343 9.98 -10.04 -23.57
N ALA A 344 8.76 -9.69 -23.96
CA ALA A 344 8.33 -8.34 -24.26
C ALA A 344 7.57 -7.69 -23.07
N ASP A 345 7.99 -7.97 -21.83
CA ASP A 345 7.40 -7.34 -20.65
C ASP A 345 7.64 -5.82 -20.71
N LYS A 346 6.55 -5.07 -20.74
CA LYS A 346 6.57 -3.61 -20.64
C LYS A 346 7.11 -3.24 -19.25
N LEU A 347 8.10 -2.35 -19.22
CA LEU A 347 8.67 -1.82 -17.99
C LEU A 347 7.70 -0.79 -17.39
N THR A 348 6.85 -1.19 -16.46
CA THR A 348 5.88 -0.26 -15.86
C THR A 348 6.56 0.61 -14.80
N THR A 349 6.28 1.92 -14.80
CA THR A 349 6.71 2.81 -13.73
C THR A 349 5.62 2.85 -12.66
N LEU A 350 5.99 2.58 -11.42
CA LEU A 350 5.11 2.61 -10.27
C LEU A 350 5.43 3.83 -9.42
N LEU A 351 4.43 4.66 -9.11
CA LEU A 351 4.50 5.57 -7.98
C LEU A 351 4.21 4.78 -6.71
N GLN A 352 5.13 4.85 -5.75
CA GLN A 352 4.98 4.19 -4.47
C GLN A 352 3.98 4.94 -3.60
N GLN A 353 3.26 4.19 -2.77
CA GLN A 353 2.61 4.75 -1.59
C GLN A 353 3.58 5.62 -0.78
N GLY A 354 3.03 6.67 -0.17
CA GLY A 354 3.77 7.70 0.52
C GLY A 354 4.24 8.87 -0.37
N SER A 355 4.13 8.75 -1.69
CA SER A 355 4.29 9.88 -2.61
C SER A 355 3.27 10.98 -2.32
N VAL A 356 3.66 12.24 -2.49
CA VAL A 356 2.85 13.41 -2.13
C VAL A 356 2.63 14.32 -3.33
N PHE A 357 1.39 14.74 -3.55
CA PHE A 357 1.04 15.82 -4.48
C PHE A 357 0.54 17.01 -3.69
N ILE A 358 0.90 18.22 -4.14
CA ILE A 358 0.31 19.46 -3.65
C ILE A 358 -0.61 19.99 -4.74
N LEU A 359 -1.90 20.04 -4.44
CA LEU A 359 -2.92 20.52 -5.36
C LEU A 359 -3.26 21.96 -5.02
N ASN A 360 -3.53 22.76 -6.04
CA ASN A 360 -4.03 24.12 -5.88
C ASN A 360 -5.28 24.31 -6.74
N GLY A 361 -6.28 24.98 -6.16
CA GLY A 361 -7.53 25.31 -6.84
C GLY A 361 -8.58 25.86 -5.87
N PRO A 362 -9.76 26.26 -6.35
CA PRO A 362 -10.82 26.78 -5.51
C PRO A 362 -11.29 25.74 -4.51
N LYS A 363 -11.46 26.15 -3.23
CA LYS A 363 -11.94 25.27 -2.16
C LYS A 363 -13.26 24.58 -2.51
N ALA A 364 -14.19 25.31 -3.15
CA ALA A 364 -15.48 24.78 -3.59
C ALA A 364 -15.37 23.61 -4.60
N ALA A 365 -14.26 23.50 -5.32
CA ALA A 365 -13.99 22.38 -6.22
C ALA A 365 -13.21 21.25 -5.53
N LEU A 366 -12.22 21.60 -4.69
CA LEU A 366 -11.38 20.62 -3.99
C LEU A 366 -12.15 19.85 -2.90
N GLU A 367 -13.00 20.52 -2.14
CA GLU A 367 -13.64 19.94 -0.94
C GLU A 367 -14.57 18.77 -1.27
N PRO A 368 -15.51 18.85 -2.23
CA PRO A 368 -16.33 17.69 -2.60
C PRO A 368 -15.49 16.53 -3.14
N TRP A 369 -14.47 16.83 -3.96
CA TRP A 369 -13.59 15.83 -4.54
C TRP A 369 -12.75 15.09 -3.48
N LEU A 370 -12.19 15.84 -2.51
CA LEU A 370 -11.47 15.24 -1.38
C LEU A 370 -12.39 14.44 -0.47
N ASP A 371 -13.61 14.92 -0.23
CA ASP A 371 -14.57 14.21 0.61
C ASP A 371 -14.92 12.84 0.02
N GLU A 372 -15.21 12.81 -1.29
CA GLU A 372 -15.42 11.56 -2.03
C GLU A 372 -14.20 10.63 -1.96
N ALA A 373 -12.98 11.18 -2.10
CA ALA A 373 -11.74 10.43 -1.95
C ALA A 373 -11.64 9.69 -0.62
N ILE A 374 -11.92 10.41 0.46
CA ILE A 374 -11.67 9.95 1.82
C ILE A 374 -12.71 8.91 2.20
N GLN A 375 -13.97 9.13 1.82
CA GLN A 375 -15.08 8.26 2.14
C GLN A 375 -15.09 6.99 1.28
N CYS A 376 -14.91 7.14 -0.02
CA CYS A 376 -15.17 6.10 -1.00
C CYS A 376 -13.91 5.52 -1.64
N GLY A 377 -12.75 6.16 -1.46
CA GLY A 377 -11.61 5.95 -2.36
C GLY A 377 -11.92 6.51 -3.75
N MET A 378 -10.98 7.11 -4.46
CA MET A 378 -11.27 7.57 -5.81
C MET A 378 -11.17 6.41 -6.78
N PRO A 379 -12.08 6.22 -7.75
CA PRO A 379 -11.77 5.36 -8.88
C PRO A 379 -10.44 5.78 -9.50
N TRP A 380 -9.67 4.81 -9.96
CA TRP A 380 -8.44 4.96 -10.72
C TRP A 380 -8.56 3.98 -11.88
N GLN A 381 -9.01 4.49 -13.03
CA GLN A 381 -9.07 3.71 -14.26
C GLN A 381 -7.77 3.90 -15.02
N ALA A 382 -6.98 2.83 -15.12
CA ALA A 382 -5.88 2.70 -16.07
C ALA A 382 -6.00 1.31 -16.71
N ASP A 383 -6.20 1.27 -18.03
CA ASP A 383 -6.15 0.07 -18.86
C ASP A 383 -7.00 -1.12 -18.36
N ASP A 384 -8.33 -0.98 -18.36
CA ASP A 384 -9.34 -2.01 -18.05
C ASP A 384 -9.31 -2.65 -16.64
N ILE A 385 -8.40 -2.24 -15.76
CA ILE A 385 -8.39 -2.65 -14.36
C ILE A 385 -8.98 -1.51 -13.52
N GLN A 386 -10.17 -1.73 -12.94
CA GLN A 386 -10.72 -0.83 -11.93
C GLN A 386 -9.83 -0.86 -10.69
N ARG A 387 -9.14 0.24 -10.42
CA ARG A 387 -8.45 0.46 -9.14
C ARG A 387 -9.18 1.56 -8.39
N ARG A 388 -8.96 1.68 -7.08
CA ARG A 388 -9.24 2.93 -6.37
C ARG A 388 -7.96 3.52 -5.80
N LEU A 389 -7.70 4.77 -6.13
CA LEU A 389 -6.65 5.56 -5.53
C LEU A 389 -7.10 6.00 -4.14
N SER A 390 -6.38 5.53 -3.14
CA SER A 390 -6.60 5.98 -1.77
C SER A 390 -5.66 7.09 -1.42
N LEU A 391 -6.21 8.12 -0.79
CA LEU A 391 -5.52 9.32 -0.41
C LEU A 391 -5.66 9.59 1.09
N ASP A 392 -4.67 10.30 1.61
CA ASP A 392 -4.77 10.99 2.89
C ASP A 392 -4.28 12.43 2.73
N ILE A 393 -4.74 13.32 3.61
CA ILE A 393 -4.30 14.71 3.65
C ILE A 393 -3.19 14.82 4.68
N LEU A 394 -2.09 15.49 4.34
CA LEU A 394 -0.97 15.72 5.27
C LEU A 394 -1.11 17.07 5.98
N SER A 395 -0.77 17.10 7.26
CA SER A 395 -0.42 18.34 7.97
C SER A 395 0.96 18.83 7.51
N GLY A 396 1.19 20.14 7.50
CA GLY A 396 2.53 20.69 7.22
C GLY A 396 3.56 20.42 8.32
N GLU A 397 3.08 20.03 9.51
CA GLU A 397 3.89 19.63 10.66
C GLU A 397 4.01 18.11 10.80
N ALA A 398 5.10 17.68 11.44
CA ALA A 398 5.23 16.32 11.89
C ALA A 398 4.16 16.04 12.95
N GLU A 399 3.39 14.96 12.78
CA GLU A 399 2.52 14.47 13.84
C GLU A 399 3.35 14.34 15.13
N PRO A 400 2.88 14.87 16.27
CA PRO A 400 3.61 14.74 17.52
C PRO A 400 3.88 13.26 17.73
N SER A 401 5.16 12.89 17.86
CA SER A 401 5.51 11.50 18.14
C SER A 401 4.69 11.10 19.36
N GLN A 402 3.76 10.14 19.20
CA GLN A 402 3.07 9.56 20.32
C GLN A 402 4.16 8.97 21.21
N LYS A 403 4.57 9.72 22.24
CA LYS A 403 5.40 9.18 23.31
C LYS A 403 4.55 8.07 23.89
N GLY A 404 4.95 6.81 23.67
CA GLY A 404 4.27 5.66 24.24
C GLY A 404 4.06 5.92 25.72
N GLY A 405 2.80 6.13 26.11
CA GLY A 405 2.42 6.36 27.49
C GLY A 405 2.53 5.06 28.28
N ASN A 406 3.75 4.64 28.59
CA ASN A 406 4.01 3.65 29.62
C ASN A 406 4.12 4.40 30.96
N THR A 407 2.99 4.84 31.51
CA THR A 407 2.86 5.00 32.96
C THR A 407 2.70 3.61 33.56
N VAL A 408 3.83 2.94 33.81
CA VAL A 408 3.87 1.80 34.72
C VAL A 408 3.81 2.37 36.13
N GLU A 409 2.62 2.32 36.73
CA GLU A 409 2.47 2.48 38.17
C GLU A 409 3.25 1.35 38.86
N SER A 410 4.39 1.70 39.44
CA SER A 410 5.15 0.80 40.30
C SER A 410 4.45 0.73 41.66
N GLY A 411 3.45 -0.14 41.74
CA GLY A 411 2.93 -0.62 43.02
C GLY A 411 3.96 -1.53 43.68
N ARG A 412 4.59 -1.04 44.77
CA ARG A 412 5.29 -1.89 45.73
C ARG A 412 4.27 -2.73 46.49
N VAL A 413 4.47 -4.05 46.51
CA VAL A 413 4.12 -4.92 47.65
C VAL A 413 5.39 -5.63 48.05
#